data_AF-A0A377HHE1-F1
#
_entry.id   AF-A0A377HHE1-F1
#
_cell.length_a   1.000
_cell.length_b   1.000
_cell.length_c   1.000
_cell.angle_alpha   90.00
_cell.angle_beta   90.00
_cell.angle_gamma   90.00
#
_symmetry.space_group_name_H-M   'P 1'
#
loop_
_entity.id
_entity.type
_entity.pdbx_description
1 polymer ?
#
loop_
_entity_poly.entity_id
_entity_poly.type
_entity_poly.pdbx_seq_one_letter_code
_entity_poly.pdbx_strand_id
1 'polypeptide(L)'
;MRNYRIPNEVTTELKINKMLYLHDFLFLVGLIVLRLVTLPFIPSMLHIPFTVFLVVFGLFMVLRPATNPQKRMVHALYYTLIKRKDTYIALDAQTKGRD
;
A
#
# COMPACT_ATOMS: atom_id res chain seq x y z
N MET A 1 2.75 44.80 10.88
CA MET A 1 3.70 43.65 10.84
C MET A 1 3.09 42.55 9.98
N ARG A 2 3.78 42.09 8.93
CA ARG A 2 3.26 41.07 8.00
C ARG A 2 3.38 39.71 8.67
N ASN A 3 2.27 39.10 9.09
CA ASN A 3 2.27 37.75 9.66
C ASN A 3 2.69 36.76 8.58
N TYR A 4 3.98 36.41 8.59
CA TYR A 4 4.53 35.38 7.72
C TYR A 4 4.11 34.02 8.30
N ARG A 5 3.11 33.38 7.70
CA ARG A 5 2.77 31.99 7.98
C ARG A 5 3.89 31.14 7.41
N ILE A 6 4.93 30.88 8.21
CA ILE A 6 5.89 29.82 7.91
C ILE A 6 5.04 28.55 7.74
N PRO A 7 5.10 27.86 6.60
CA PRO A 7 4.40 26.59 6.45
C PRO A 7 5.09 25.62 7.42
N ASN A 8 4.50 25.46 8.59
CA ASN A 8 4.85 24.40 9.51
C ASN A 8 4.44 23.10 8.82
N GLU A 9 5.39 22.17 8.76
CA GLU A 9 5.22 20.79 8.31
C GLU A 9 5.31 20.57 6.80
N VAL A 10 6.53 20.64 6.27
CA VAL A 10 6.88 19.84 5.09
C VAL A 10 7.02 18.37 5.54
N THR A 11 5.90 17.67 5.70
CA THR A 11 5.85 16.22 5.93
C THR A 11 6.16 15.47 4.63
N THR A 12 7.32 15.76 4.03
CA THR A 12 7.78 14.98 2.89
C THR A 12 8.15 13.59 3.37
N GLU A 13 7.46 12.58 2.85
CA GLU A 13 7.82 11.18 3.06
C GLU A 13 9.32 10.98 2.77
N LEU A 14 10.04 10.32 3.68
CA LEU A 14 11.46 10.01 3.52
C LEU A 14 11.65 9.07 2.32
N LYS A 15 12.23 9.61 1.23
CA LYS A 15 12.55 8.89 0.01
C LYS A 15 13.98 8.37 0.11
N ILE A 16 14.16 7.05 -0.09
CA ILE A 16 15.49 6.46 -0.27
C ILE A 16 15.92 6.58 -1.74
N ASN A 17 14.96 6.41 -2.66
CA ASN A 17 15.15 6.65 -4.10
C ASN A 17 13.83 7.21 -4.70
N LYS A 18 13.87 7.72 -5.93
CA LYS A 18 12.73 8.28 -6.67
C LYS A 18 11.53 7.34 -6.74
N MET A 19 11.77 6.03 -6.62
CA MET A 19 10.78 4.95 -6.73
C MET A 19 10.54 4.19 -5.41
N LEU A 20 11.42 4.33 -4.41
CA LEU A 20 11.45 3.51 -3.20
C LEU A 20 11.46 4.41 -1.95
N TYR A 21 10.36 4.38 -1.22
CA TYR A 21 10.23 5.09 0.05
C TYR A 21 10.80 4.25 1.20
N LEU A 22 11.21 4.88 2.30
CA LEU A 22 11.73 4.18 3.48
C LEU A 22 10.78 3.08 3.97
N HIS A 23 9.49 3.36 3.97
CA HIS A 23 8.48 2.37 4.34
C HIS A 23 8.42 1.18 3.37
N ASP A 24 8.64 1.38 2.06
CA ASP A 24 8.64 0.27 1.09
C ASP A 24 9.87 -0.62 1.29
N PHE A 25 11.01 -0.01 1.61
CA PHE A 25 12.22 -0.72 2.00
C PHE A 25 12.02 -1.54 3.29
N LEU A 26 11.50 -0.90 4.35
CA LEU A 26 11.21 -1.60 5.61
C LEU A 26 10.21 -2.73 5.44
N PHE A 27 9.20 -2.55 4.57
CA PHE A 27 8.24 -3.59 4.23
C PHE A 27 8.90 -4.79 3.54
N LEU A 28 9.78 -4.55 2.56
CA LEU A 28 10.53 -5.62 1.89
C LEU A 28 11.46 -6.37 2.86
N VAL A 29 12.14 -5.65 3.75
CA VAL A 29 12.93 -6.26 4.82
C VAL A 29 12.03 -7.13 5.72
N GLY A 30 10.85 -6.63 6.08
CA GLY A 30 9.85 -7.38 6.83
C GLY A 30 9.41 -8.66 6.13
N LEU A 31 9.23 -8.66 4.81
CA LEU A 31 8.92 -9.88 4.04
C LEU A 31 10.06 -10.90 4.05
N ILE A 32 11.32 -10.45 4.02
CA ILE A 32 12.48 -11.34 4.12
C ILE A 32 12.52 -11.99 5.51
N VAL A 33 12.34 -11.19 6.58
CA VAL A 33 12.27 -11.71 7.96
C VAL A 33 11.11 -12.68 8.11
N LEU A 34 9.92 -12.33 7.60
CA LEU A 34 8.75 -13.21 7.59
C LEU A 34 9.07 -14.54 6.92
N ARG A 35 9.72 -14.52 5.75
CA ARG A 35 10.16 -15.74 5.06
C ARG A 35 11.08 -16.57 5.95
N LEU A 36 12.11 -15.97 6.54
CA LEU A 36 13.08 -16.69 7.37
C LEU A 36 12.44 -17.34 8.59
N VAL A 37 11.49 -16.64 9.23
CA VAL A 37 10.77 -17.16 10.40
C VAL A 37 9.79 -18.27 10.02
N THR A 38 9.12 -18.15 8.86
CA THR A 38 8.07 -19.10 8.44
C THR A 38 8.59 -20.31 7.67
N LEU A 39 9.72 -20.20 6.97
CA LEU A 39 10.28 -21.27 6.13
C LEU A 39 10.50 -22.61 6.87
N PRO A 40 10.95 -22.65 8.14
CA PRO A 40 11.10 -23.89 8.90
C PRO A 40 9.78 -24.64 9.12
N PHE A 41 8.65 -23.93 9.11
CA PHE A 41 7.32 -24.50 9.29
C PHE A 41 6.69 -24.96 7.97
N ILE A 42 7.34 -24.71 6.84
CA ILE A 42 6.83 -25.01 5.50
C ILE A 42 7.55 -26.26 4.97
N PRO A 43 6.82 -27.27 4.45
CA PRO A 43 7.41 -28.43 3.79
C PRO A 43 8.39 -28.03 2.68
N SER A 44 9.50 -28.74 2.55
CA SER A 44 10.57 -28.44 1.57
C SER A 44 10.07 -28.30 0.13
N MET A 45 9.11 -29.13 -0.27
CA MET A 45 8.47 -29.07 -1.59
C MET A 45 7.79 -27.72 -1.87
N LEU A 46 7.36 -27.00 -0.82
CA LEU A 46 6.66 -25.72 -0.93
C LEU A 46 7.58 -24.50 -0.75
N HIS A 47 8.88 -24.69 -0.50
CA HIS A 47 9.81 -23.57 -0.29
C HIS A 47 9.89 -22.65 -1.49
N ILE A 48 9.98 -23.21 -2.70
CA ILE A 48 10.02 -22.46 -3.96
C ILE A 48 8.70 -21.71 -4.18
N PRO A 49 7.52 -22.36 -4.23
CA PRO A 49 6.26 -21.66 -4.49
C PRO A 49 5.95 -20.62 -3.41
N PHE A 50 6.26 -20.89 -2.14
CA PHE A 50 6.12 -19.90 -1.07
C PHE A 50 7.01 -18.66 -1.29
N THR A 51 8.27 -18.87 -1.69
CA THR A 51 9.19 -17.76 -1.98
C THR A 51 8.71 -16.95 -3.17
N VAL A 52 8.27 -17.60 -4.26
CA VAL A 52 7.71 -16.93 -5.43
C VAL A 52 6.47 -16.11 -5.05
N PHE A 53 5.56 -16.69 -4.26
CA PHE A 53 4.39 -15.97 -3.77
C PHE A 53 4.77 -14.71 -2.99
N LEU A 54 5.73 -14.80 -2.06
CA LEU A 54 6.17 -13.63 -1.29
C LEU A 54 6.80 -12.54 -2.16
N VAL A 55 7.57 -12.91 -3.18
CA VAL A 55 8.15 -11.95 -4.13
C VAL A 55 7.06 -11.23 -4.93
N VAL A 56 6.11 -11.99 -5.49
CA VAL A 56 4.98 -11.41 -6.25
C VAL A 56 4.13 -10.51 -5.36
N PHE A 57 3.81 -10.96 -4.14
CA PHE A 57 3.06 -10.19 -3.16
C PHE A 57 3.80 -8.90 -2.76
N GLY A 58 5.11 -9.00 -2.53
CA GLY A 58 5.97 -7.85 -2.22
C GLY A 58 5.98 -6.82 -3.34
N LEU A 59 6.18 -7.25 -4.58
CA LEU A 59 6.12 -6.38 -5.75
C LEU A 59 4.75 -5.70 -5.88
N PHE A 60 3.67 -6.47 -5.74
CA PHE A 60 2.31 -5.94 -5.79
C PHE A 60 2.04 -4.86 -4.73
N MET A 61 2.55 -5.04 -3.51
CA MET A 61 2.39 -4.07 -2.42
C MET A 61 3.20 -2.78 -2.63
N VAL A 62 4.36 -2.87 -3.28
CA VAL A 62 5.22 -1.70 -3.60
C VAL A 62 4.65 -0.89 -4.75
N LEU A 63 3.95 -1.52 -5.70
CA LEU A 63 3.28 -0.81 -6.79
C LEU A 63 2.20 0.13 -6.25
N ARG A 64 2.19 1.38 -6.71
CA ARG A 64 1.13 2.33 -6.35
C ARG A 64 -0.12 2.10 -7.19
N PRO A 65 -1.32 2.14 -6.60
CA PRO A 65 -2.56 2.01 -7.35
C PRO A 65 -2.70 3.17 -8.35
N ALA A 66 -3.00 2.84 -9.62
CA ALA A 66 -3.14 3.83 -10.68
C ALA A 66 -4.29 4.82 -10.45
N THR A 67 -5.33 4.40 -9.74
CA THR A 67 -6.50 5.22 -9.41
C THR A 67 -6.24 6.23 -8.30
N ASN A 68 -5.24 6.02 -7.44
CA ASN A 68 -4.87 6.96 -6.39
C ASN A 68 -3.37 6.89 -6.06
N PRO A 69 -2.50 7.54 -6.84
CA PRO A 69 -1.05 7.47 -6.67
C PRO A 69 -0.52 8.14 -5.39
N GLN A 70 -1.37 8.88 -4.67
CA GLN A 70 -1.04 9.47 -3.36
C GLN A 70 -1.23 8.48 -2.21
N LYS A 71 -1.97 7.39 -2.42
CA LYS A 71 -2.22 6.35 -1.42
C LYS A 71 -1.44 5.07 -1.77
N ARG A 72 -0.94 4.39 -0.75
CA ARG A 72 -0.21 3.12 -0.91
C ARG A 72 -1.18 1.97 -1.19
N MET A 73 -0.71 0.89 -1.81
CA MET A 73 -1.53 -0.30 -2.09
C MET A 73 -2.18 -0.89 -0.82
N VAL A 74 -1.49 -0.81 0.33
CA VAL A 74 -2.05 -1.22 1.64
C VAL A 74 -3.35 -0.48 1.96
N HIS A 75 -3.44 0.81 1.66
CA HIS A 75 -4.66 1.60 1.90
C HIS A 75 -5.78 1.17 0.94
N ALA A 76 -5.43 0.91 -0.33
CA ALA A 76 -6.40 0.40 -1.30
C ALA A 76 -6.98 -0.94 -0.84
N LEU A 77 -6.12 -1.86 -0.38
CA LEU A 77 -6.52 -3.17 0.14
C LEU A 77 -7.36 -3.05 1.41
N TYR A 78 -6.98 -2.16 2.32
CA TYR A 78 -7.74 -1.88 3.54
C TYR A 78 -9.14 -1.35 3.22
N TYR A 79 -9.24 -0.39 2.29
CA TYR A 79 -10.53 0.14 1.87
C TYR A 79 -11.37 -0.91 1.14
N THR A 80 -10.79 -1.78 0.30
CA THR A 80 -11.58 -2.84 -0.34
C THR A 80 -12.08 -3.88 0.66
N LEU A 81 -11.31 -4.20 1.70
CA LEU A 81 -11.71 -5.14 2.75
C LEU A 81 -12.82 -4.58 3.66
N ILE A 82 -12.77 -3.29 3.99
CA ILE A 82 -13.72 -2.67 4.93
C ILE A 82 -14.93 -2.06 4.23
N LYS A 83 -14.81 -1.70 2.95
CA LYS A 83 -15.91 -1.10 2.18
C LYS A 83 -17.08 -2.08 2.13
N ARG A 84 -18.12 -1.76 2.90
CA ARG A 84 -19.46 -2.33 2.70
C ARG A 84 -19.94 -1.88 1.32
N LYS A 85 -20.15 -2.85 0.42
CA LYS A 85 -20.61 -2.59 -0.96
C LYS A 85 -21.94 -1.84 -0.99
N ASP A 86 -22.72 -1.95 0.07
CA ASP A 86 -24.11 -1.51 0.15
C ASP A 86 -24.25 -0.10 0.76
N THR A 87 -23.16 0.49 1.27
CA THR A 87 -23.22 1.76 2.03
C THR A 87 -22.65 2.95 1.25
N TYR A 88 -21.77 2.73 0.28
CA TYR A 88 -21.06 3.80 -0.42
C TYR A 88 -21.47 3.86 -1.90
N ILE A 89 -22.41 4.74 -2.22
CA ILE A 89 -22.81 5.10 -3.58
C ILE A 89 -21.95 6.30 -4.03
N ALA A 90 -21.46 6.28 -5.27
CA ALA A 90 -20.77 7.44 -5.84
C ALA A 90 -21.75 8.63 -5.92
N LEU A 91 -21.34 9.83 -5.49
CA LEU A 91 -22.19 11.02 -5.52
C LEU A 91 -22.67 11.34 -6.94
N ASP A 92 -21.84 11.02 -7.92
CA ASP A 92 -22.09 11.11 -9.36
C ASP A 92 -23.17 10.12 -9.85
N ALA A 93 -23.43 9.04 -9.13
CA ALA A 93 -24.56 8.13 -9.41
C ALA A 93 -25.90 8.66 -8.85
N GLN A 94 -25.87 9.51 -7.82
CA GLN A 94 -27.08 10.16 -7.27
C GLN A 94 -27.61 11.27 -8.20
N THR A 95 -26.72 11.99 -8.88
CA THR A 95 -27.13 13.13 -9.73
C THR A 95 -27.76 12.68 -11.05
N LYS A 96 -27.39 11.51 -11.60
CA LYS A 96 -27.86 11.03 -12.90
C LYS A 96 -29.27 10.42 -12.90
N GLY A 97 -29.92 10.33 -11.73
CA GLY A 97 -31.28 9.79 -11.59
C GLY A 97 -32.36 10.87 -11.44
N ARG A 98 -32.03 12.14 -11.65
CA ARG A 98 -32.92 13.29 -11.39
C ARG A 98 -33.11 14.21 -12.61
N ASP A 99 -33.01 13.63 -13.81
CA ASP A 99 -33.22 14.28 -15.10
C ASP A 99 -34.35 13.58 -15.87
#